data_AF-A0A139XRN2-F1
#
_entry.id   AF-A0A139XRN2-F1
#
_cell.length_a   1.000
_cell.length_b   1.000
_cell.length_c   1.000
_cell.angle_alpha   90.00
_cell.angle_beta   90.00
_cell.angle_gamma   90.00
#
_symmetry.space_group_name_H-M   'P 1'
#
loop_
_entity.id
_entity.type
_entity.pdbx_description
1 polymer ?
#
loop_
_entity_poly.entity_id
_entity_poly.type
_entity_poly.pdbx_seq_one_letter_code
_entity_poly.pdbx_strand_id
1 'polypeptide(L)'
;RGPRGASANIRRSEIFVDVLERLTVVLSSTGQVVNASLDGSIQMKSYLDGKYLLKLALNDDIVFVSQTTGSPNGAGGSSTVWVDACNFHECVDLSEFDAPQRLLTFVPPDGEFVLMNYRVAHCQAVPFRIFPSIDWRCGQTKGELTVKVKADIPEQTYAATVALSIPLPKGIVACSTELLPPVPLQ
;
A
#
# COMPACT_ATOMS: atom_id res chain seq x y z
N ARG A 1 1.74 12.08 59.94
CA ARG A 1 1.32 12.33 58.54
C ARG A 1 2.52 12.01 57.64
N GLY A 2 2.64 10.78 57.15
CA GLY A 2 3.68 10.41 56.18
C GLY A 2 3.25 10.80 54.76
N PRO A 3 4.19 11.07 53.83
CA PRO A 3 3.83 11.40 52.47
C PRO A 3 3.22 10.15 51.81
N ARG A 4 2.01 10.31 51.26
CA ARG A 4 1.38 9.29 50.43
C ARG A 4 2.30 9.02 49.25
N GLY A 5 2.72 7.77 49.08
CA GLY A 5 3.42 7.33 47.88
C GLY A 5 2.57 7.75 46.68
N ALA A 6 3.09 8.68 45.89
CA ALA A 6 2.55 8.94 44.58
C ALA A 6 2.81 7.65 43.79
N SER A 7 1.75 6.91 43.47
CA SER A 7 1.82 5.91 42.41
C SER A 7 2.29 6.65 41.17
N ALA A 8 3.58 6.56 40.87
CA ALA A 8 4.12 7.04 39.62
C ALA A 8 3.32 6.31 38.55
N ASN A 9 2.52 7.03 37.78
CA ASN A 9 1.89 6.50 36.59
C ASN A 9 3.04 6.13 35.67
N ILE A 10 3.44 4.86 35.68
CA ILE A 10 4.46 4.33 34.79
C ILE A 10 3.86 4.43 33.40
N ARG A 11 4.29 5.45 32.65
CA ARG A 11 3.96 5.59 31.23
C ARG A 11 4.53 4.35 30.56
N ARG A 12 3.65 3.55 29.96
CA ARG A 12 4.06 2.32 29.29
C ARG A 12 4.81 2.69 28.02
N SER A 13 6.03 2.18 27.88
CA SER A 13 6.84 2.35 26.66
C SER A 13 6.23 1.51 25.54
N GLU A 14 5.72 2.18 24.51
CA GLU A 14 5.03 1.56 23.38
C GLU A 14 5.45 2.24 22.08
N ILE A 15 5.41 1.47 20.98
CA ILE A 15 5.63 1.96 19.63
C ILE A 15 4.50 1.41 18.76
N PHE A 16 3.96 2.25 17.89
CA PHE A 16 3.02 1.87 16.86
C PHE A 16 3.65 2.13 15.50
N VAL A 17 3.44 1.22 14.56
CA VAL A 17 3.96 1.30 13.20
C VAL A 17 2.80 1.09 12.25
N ASP A 18 2.53 2.10 11.44
CA ASP A 18 1.47 2.11 10.44
C ASP A 18 2.14 2.07 9.05
N VAL A 19 1.80 1.07 8.24
CA VAL A 19 2.22 0.98 6.84
C VAL A 19 1.08 1.46 5.97
N LEU A 20 1.25 2.63 5.34
CA LEU A 20 0.25 3.28 4.52
C LEU A 20 0.66 3.22 3.06
N GLU A 21 -0.13 2.52 2.25
CA GLU A 21 0.16 2.34 0.83
C GLU A 21 -1.01 2.81 -0.03
N ARG A 22 -0.68 3.57 -1.08
CA ARG A 22 -1.62 3.97 -2.12
C ARG A 22 -1.20 3.36 -3.44
N LEU A 23 -1.97 2.37 -3.88
CA LEU A 23 -1.81 1.74 -5.19
C LEU A 23 -2.69 2.46 -6.23
N THR A 24 -2.05 2.97 -7.29
CA THR A 24 -2.71 3.55 -8.46
C THR A 24 -2.54 2.61 -9.64
N VAL A 25 -3.65 2.18 -10.24
CA VAL A 25 -3.65 1.19 -11.32
C VAL A 25 -4.42 1.71 -12.53
N VAL A 26 -3.86 1.49 -13.71
CA VAL A 26 -4.52 1.65 -15.00
C VAL A 26 -4.68 0.26 -15.62
N LEU A 27 -5.93 -0.14 -15.85
CA LEU A 27 -6.29 -1.39 -16.49
C LEU A 27 -6.75 -1.15 -17.93
N SER A 28 -6.45 -2.08 -18.83
CA SER A 28 -7.07 -2.15 -20.15
C SER A 28 -8.52 -2.63 -20.05
N SER A 29 -9.28 -2.52 -21.14
CA SER A 29 -10.64 -3.10 -21.23
C SER A 29 -10.67 -4.62 -21.07
N THR A 30 -9.54 -5.30 -21.30
CA THR A 30 -9.38 -6.75 -21.11
C THR A 30 -8.93 -7.12 -19.70
N GLY A 31 -8.82 -6.15 -18.79
CA GLY A 31 -8.39 -6.34 -17.40
C GLY A 31 -6.87 -6.56 -17.24
N GLN A 32 -6.07 -6.29 -18.29
CA GLN A 32 -4.61 -6.33 -18.19
C GLN A 32 -4.10 -5.06 -17.53
N VAL A 33 -3.06 -5.19 -16.70
CA VAL A 33 -2.41 -4.05 -16.06
C VAL A 33 -1.55 -3.31 -17.08
N VAL A 34 -1.93 -2.07 -17.38
CA VAL A 34 -1.15 -1.17 -18.25
C VAL A 34 -0.09 -0.45 -17.43
N ASN A 35 -0.48 0.01 -16.24
CA ASN A 35 0.41 0.66 -15.29
C ASN A 35 -0.06 0.40 -13.86
N ALA A 36 0.86 0.20 -12.93
CA ALA A 36 0.56 0.01 -11.53
C ALA A 36 1.71 0.56 -10.68
N SER A 37 1.45 1.69 -10.02
CA SER A 37 2.41 2.36 -9.16
C SER A 37 1.90 2.45 -7.73
N LEU A 38 2.78 2.16 -6.78
CA LEU A 38 2.52 2.22 -5.36
C LEU A 38 3.38 3.32 -4.73
N ASP A 39 2.73 4.21 -3.99
CA ASP A 39 3.37 5.16 -3.10
C ASP A 39 3.11 4.71 -1.65
N GLY A 40 4.17 4.44 -0.91
CA GLY A 40 4.10 3.91 0.45
C GLY A 40 4.78 4.81 1.48
N SER A 41 4.31 4.73 2.72
CA SER A 41 4.86 5.47 3.86
C SER A 41 4.80 4.59 5.12
N ILE A 42 5.92 4.49 5.83
CA ILE A 42 5.99 3.87 7.15
C ILE A 42 5.93 4.99 8.18
N GLN A 43 4.80 5.08 8.88
CA GLN A 43 4.59 6.04 9.97
C GLN A 43 4.83 5.35 11.30
N MET A 44 5.48 6.06 12.22
CA MET A 44 5.78 5.56 13.55
C MET A 44 5.26 6.52 14.61
N LYS A 45 4.67 5.96 15.68
CA LYS A 45 4.34 6.68 16.91
C LYS A 45 5.13 6.08 18.05
N SER A 46 6.07 6.85 18.60
CA SER A 46 6.94 6.42 19.69
C SER A 46 6.50 7.09 20.98
N TYR A 47 6.32 6.29 22.04
CA TYR A 47 6.01 6.76 23.40
C TYR A 47 6.96 6.13 24.42
N LEU A 48 8.22 5.98 24.03
CA LEU A 48 9.25 5.38 24.88
C LEU A 48 9.62 6.32 26.03
N ASP A 49 9.93 5.74 27.18
CA ASP A 49 10.36 6.43 28.39
C ASP A 49 11.83 6.93 28.35
N GLY A 50 12.52 6.78 27.23
CA GLY A 50 13.91 7.12 27.07
C GLY A 50 14.39 7.08 25.62
N LYS A 51 15.67 7.37 25.42
CA LYS A 51 16.33 7.27 24.12
C LYS A 51 16.84 5.86 23.92
N TYR A 52 16.17 5.11 23.03
CA TYR A 52 16.55 3.75 22.69
C TYR A 52 16.99 3.67 21.24
N LEU A 53 18.05 2.89 21.00
CA LEU A 53 18.44 2.51 19.65
C LEU A 53 17.54 1.37 19.19
N LEU A 54 16.82 1.58 18.09
CA LEU A 54 15.94 0.60 17.49
C LEU A 54 16.50 0.12 16.17
N LYS A 55 16.14 -1.12 15.82
CA LYS A 55 16.46 -1.74 14.54
C LYS A 55 15.17 -2.26 13.91
N LEU A 56 14.82 -1.75 12.74
CA LEU A 56 13.70 -2.24 11.93
C LEU A 56 14.26 -3.04 10.76
N ALA A 57 13.93 -4.32 10.68
CA ALA A 57 14.26 -5.18 9.55
C ALA A 57 13.14 -5.13 8.50
N LEU A 58 13.51 -4.94 7.24
CA LEU A 58 12.60 -5.02 6.10
C LEU A 58 12.69 -6.41 5.45
N ASN A 59 11.70 -6.77 4.64
CA ASN A 59 11.73 -8.05 3.92
C ASN A 59 12.89 -8.09 2.90
N ASP A 60 13.57 -9.22 2.81
CA ASP A 60 14.70 -9.45 1.91
C ASP A 60 14.31 -9.37 0.43
N ASP A 61 13.05 -9.66 0.12
CA ASP A 61 12.46 -9.56 -1.22
C ASP A 61 12.35 -8.11 -1.72
N ILE A 62 12.51 -7.12 -0.83
CA ILE A 62 12.49 -5.70 -1.20
C ILE A 62 13.87 -5.31 -1.70
N VAL A 63 13.98 -5.04 -3.00
CA VAL A 63 15.22 -4.60 -3.64
C VAL A 63 15.13 -3.11 -3.92
N PHE A 64 16.02 -2.36 -3.27
CA PHE A 64 16.18 -0.94 -3.49
C PHE A 64 17.13 -0.70 -4.66
N VAL A 65 16.73 0.16 -5.59
CA VAL A 65 17.63 0.65 -6.63
C VAL A 65 18.56 1.68 -6.00
N SER A 66 19.86 1.44 -6.05
CA SER A 66 20.85 2.38 -5.53
C SER A 66 20.79 3.70 -6.32
N GLN A 67 20.57 4.81 -5.61
CA GLN A 67 20.51 6.15 -6.21
C GLN A 67 21.87 6.62 -6.74
N THR A 68 22.99 6.01 -6.29
CA THR A 68 24.35 6.40 -6.67
C THR A 68 24.87 5.65 -7.89
N THR A 69 24.46 4.40 -8.09
CA THR A 69 24.96 3.52 -9.16
C THR A 69 23.89 3.07 -10.15
N GLY A 70 22.61 3.38 -9.90
CA GLY A 70 21.47 2.90 -10.70
C GLY A 70 21.34 1.38 -10.72
N SER A 71 22.06 0.67 -9.86
CA SER A 71 22.15 -0.79 -9.83
C SER A 71 21.28 -1.36 -8.71
N PRO A 72 20.70 -2.56 -8.88
CA PRO A 72 19.95 -3.25 -7.83
C PRO A 72 20.82 -3.60 -6.63
N ASN A 73 20.41 -3.24 -5.41
CA ASN A 73 21.04 -3.74 -4.18
C ASN A 73 20.44 -5.10 -3.76
N GLY A 74 20.64 -6.14 -4.58
CA GLY A 74 20.21 -7.52 -4.29
C GLY A 74 20.03 -8.41 -5.53
N ALA A 75 20.03 -9.73 -5.34
CA ALA A 75 19.69 -10.70 -6.37
C ALA A 75 18.16 -10.89 -6.42
N GLY A 76 17.52 -10.48 -7.53
CA GLY A 76 16.07 -10.60 -7.67
C GLY A 76 15.60 -12.04 -7.79
N GLY A 77 14.81 -12.50 -6.82
CA GLY A 77 14.00 -13.73 -6.90
C GLY A 77 12.60 -13.49 -7.51
N SER A 78 11.78 -14.53 -7.57
CA SER A 78 10.45 -14.50 -8.22
C SER A 78 9.40 -13.59 -7.56
N SER A 79 9.63 -13.13 -6.33
CA SER A 79 8.72 -12.27 -5.55
C SER A 79 9.35 -10.90 -5.23
N THR A 80 10.30 -10.45 -6.05
CA THR A 80 11.06 -9.24 -5.76
C THR A 80 10.21 -7.99 -5.92
N VAL A 81 10.16 -7.17 -4.88
CA VAL A 81 9.55 -5.84 -4.91
C VAL A 81 10.64 -4.81 -5.19
N TRP A 82 10.57 -4.19 -6.36
CA TRP A 82 11.55 -3.20 -6.80
C TRP A 82 11.14 -1.81 -6.31
N VAL A 83 11.89 -1.26 -5.36
CA VAL A 83 11.69 0.10 -4.87
C VAL A 83 12.56 1.05 -5.68
N ASP A 84 11.92 1.90 -6.47
CA ASP A 84 12.59 2.84 -7.37
C ASP A 84 13.18 4.04 -6.64
N ALA A 85 12.48 4.51 -5.61
CA ALA A 85 12.89 5.65 -4.81
C ALA A 85 12.44 5.48 -3.38
N CYS A 86 13.29 5.87 -2.45
CA CYS A 86 12.95 5.97 -1.04
C CYS A 86 13.65 7.17 -0.40
N ASN A 87 13.04 7.68 0.66
CA ASN A 87 13.64 8.64 1.57
C ASN A 87 13.40 8.20 3.01
N PHE A 88 14.30 8.64 3.89
CA PHE A 88 14.31 8.26 5.29
C PHE A 88 14.27 9.52 6.17
N HIS A 89 13.74 9.36 7.37
CA HIS A 89 13.86 10.38 8.40
C HIS A 89 15.33 10.62 8.75
N GLU A 90 15.69 11.84 9.17
CA GLU A 90 17.05 12.22 9.55
C GLU A 90 17.61 11.43 10.76
N CYS A 91 16.75 10.72 11.49
CA CYS A 91 17.15 9.92 12.65
C CYS A 91 17.67 8.52 12.26
N VAL A 92 17.60 8.16 10.97
CA VAL A 92 17.98 6.85 10.44
C VAL A 92 19.44 6.84 10.02
N ASP A 93 20.18 5.87 10.56
CA ASP A 93 21.50 5.48 10.11
C ASP A 93 21.40 4.40 9.03
N LEU A 94 21.90 4.72 7.84
CA LEU A 94 21.86 3.85 6.66
C LEU A 94 23.11 2.97 6.51
N SER A 95 24.06 3.04 7.45
CA SER A 95 25.32 2.28 7.39
C SER A 95 25.10 0.76 7.35
N GLU A 96 24.07 0.26 8.05
CA GLU A 96 23.67 -1.16 8.04
C GLU A 96 22.58 -1.47 7.01
N PHE A 97 22.05 -0.46 6.31
CA PHE A 97 21.00 -0.62 5.30
C PHE A 97 21.56 -1.11 3.97
N ASP A 98 22.71 -0.56 3.55
CA ASP A 98 23.43 -0.99 2.33
C ASP A 98 24.14 -2.35 2.51
N ALA A 99 24.22 -2.85 3.74
CA ALA A 99 24.69 -4.19 4.07
C ALA A 99 23.61 -5.24 3.68
N PRO A 100 23.96 -6.53 3.52
CA PRO A 100 23.00 -7.61 3.21
C PRO A 100 21.88 -7.78 4.26
N GLN A 101 21.96 -7.05 5.36
CA GLN A 101 21.10 -7.11 6.53
C GLN A 101 19.81 -6.27 6.40
N ARG A 102 19.75 -5.31 5.45
CA ARG A 102 18.58 -4.43 5.20
C ARG A 102 17.94 -3.87 6.48
N LEU A 103 18.79 -3.46 7.41
CA LEU A 103 18.40 -3.04 8.76
C LEU A 103 18.43 -1.51 8.86
N LEU A 104 17.27 -0.92 9.18
CA LEU A 104 17.18 0.50 9.50
C LEU A 104 17.46 0.69 11.00
N THR A 105 18.59 1.30 11.32
CA THR A 105 18.98 1.59 12.70
C THR A 105 18.69 3.06 13.01
N PHE A 106 17.96 3.36 14.09
CA PHE A 106 17.58 4.74 14.41
C PHE A 106 17.24 4.93 15.89
N VAL A 107 17.26 6.18 16.35
CA VAL A 107 16.68 6.59 17.64
C VAL A 107 15.40 7.38 17.34
N PRO A 108 14.20 6.87 17.67
CA PRO A 108 12.95 7.52 17.27
C PRO A 108 12.76 8.85 18.02
N PRO A 109 12.28 9.91 17.33
CA PRO A 109 11.67 11.06 17.98
C PRO A 109 10.47 10.66 18.86
N ASP A 110 10.12 11.46 19.86
CA ASP A 110 8.88 11.27 20.65
C ASP A 110 7.66 11.71 19.82
N GLY A 111 6.58 10.95 19.91
CA GLY A 111 5.35 11.20 19.15
C GLY A 111 5.34 10.59 17.76
N GLU A 112 4.59 11.23 16.84
CA GLU A 112 4.31 10.75 15.49
C GLU A 112 5.27 11.35 14.46
N PHE A 113 5.88 10.49 13.65
CA PHE A 113 6.75 10.90 12.55
C PHE A 113 6.73 9.89 11.40
N VAL A 114 7.15 10.34 10.23
CA VAL A 114 7.33 9.46 9.06
C VAL A 114 8.74 8.92 9.09
N LEU A 115 8.89 7.61 9.26
CA LEU A 115 10.20 6.94 9.28
C LEU A 115 10.79 6.84 7.87
N MET A 116 9.96 6.48 6.90
CA MET A 116 10.38 6.23 5.52
C MET A 116 9.22 6.46 4.55
N ASN A 117 9.51 7.03 3.37
CA ASN A 117 8.62 6.97 2.22
C ASN A 117 9.28 6.18 1.09
N TYR A 118 8.49 5.44 0.33
CA TYR A 118 8.97 4.64 -0.79
C TYR A 118 8.01 4.66 -1.97
N ARG A 119 8.54 4.41 -3.15
CA ARG A 119 7.78 4.31 -4.40
C ARG A 119 8.19 3.07 -5.18
N VAL A 120 7.18 2.39 -5.72
CA VAL A 120 7.30 1.22 -6.60
C VAL A 120 6.51 1.52 -7.88
N ALA A 121 7.16 1.52 -9.03
CA ALA A 121 6.59 1.90 -10.32
C ALA A 121 5.98 0.72 -11.08
N HIS A 122 6.36 -0.51 -10.70
CA HIS A 122 5.96 -1.74 -11.40
C HIS A 122 5.37 -2.76 -10.42
N CYS A 123 4.26 -2.40 -9.78
CA CYS A 123 3.57 -3.30 -8.86
C CYS A 123 2.75 -4.36 -9.63
N GLN A 124 3.01 -5.64 -9.37
CA GLN A 124 2.26 -6.73 -10.01
C GLN A 124 1.04 -7.21 -9.18
N ALA A 125 1.04 -6.92 -7.87
CA ALA A 125 -0.01 -7.34 -6.94
C ALA A 125 -1.19 -6.37 -6.95
N VAL A 126 -2.03 -6.44 -7.99
CA VAL A 126 -3.24 -5.61 -8.11
C VAL A 126 -4.43 -6.33 -7.44
N PRO A 127 -5.08 -5.73 -6.42
CA PRO A 127 -6.12 -6.39 -5.62
C PRO A 127 -7.48 -6.51 -6.33
N PHE A 128 -7.73 -5.70 -7.37
CA PHE A 128 -8.99 -5.73 -8.12
C PHE A 128 -8.75 -5.68 -9.62
N ARG A 129 -9.45 -6.54 -10.36
CA ARG A 129 -9.56 -6.46 -11.82
C ARG A 129 -10.98 -6.10 -12.23
N ILE A 130 -11.09 -5.24 -13.23
CA ILE A 130 -12.36 -4.73 -13.73
C ILE A 130 -12.50 -5.14 -15.18
N PHE A 131 -13.64 -5.75 -15.52
CA PHE A 131 -13.97 -6.19 -16.87
C PHE A 131 -15.30 -5.54 -17.29
N PRO A 132 -15.26 -4.36 -17.95
CA PRO A 132 -16.44 -3.71 -18.48
C PRO A 132 -16.86 -4.35 -19.81
N SER A 133 -18.15 -4.59 -19.99
CA SER A 133 -18.77 -5.07 -21.23
C SER A 133 -19.99 -4.24 -21.55
N ILE A 134 -20.07 -3.71 -22.76
CA ILE A 134 -21.21 -2.93 -23.24
C ILE A 134 -21.89 -3.72 -24.35
N ASP A 135 -23.18 -4.01 -24.17
CA ASP A 135 -24.05 -4.47 -25.26
C ASP A 135 -24.92 -3.28 -25.70
N TRP A 136 -24.58 -2.73 -26.87
CA TRP A 136 -25.33 -1.65 -27.52
C TRP A 136 -25.52 -1.98 -28.99
N ARG A 137 -26.78 -2.00 -29.45
CA ARG A 137 -27.10 -2.27 -30.86
C ARG A 137 -27.41 -0.98 -31.60
N CYS A 138 -26.96 -0.88 -32.84
CA CYS A 138 -27.28 0.25 -33.72
C CYS A 138 -28.81 0.37 -33.87
N GLY A 139 -29.35 1.57 -33.66
CA GLY A 139 -30.80 1.85 -33.73
C GLY A 139 -31.58 1.62 -32.44
N GLN A 140 -30.96 1.11 -31.37
CA GLN A 140 -31.60 1.02 -30.06
C GLN A 140 -31.33 2.27 -29.22
N THR A 141 -32.30 2.65 -28.38
CA THR A 141 -32.22 3.77 -27.42
C THR A 141 -31.78 3.32 -26.03
N LYS A 142 -31.64 2.00 -25.83
CA LYS A 142 -31.25 1.35 -24.58
C LYS A 142 -30.07 0.44 -24.88
N GLY A 143 -29.13 0.37 -23.94
CA GLY A 143 -28.08 -0.64 -23.93
C GLY A 143 -27.76 -1.06 -22.51
N GLU A 144 -26.96 -2.10 -22.40
CA GLU A 144 -26.62 -2.75 -21.14
C GLU A 144 -25.12 -2.62 -20.90
N LEU A 145 -24.74 -2.10 -19.73
CA LEU A 145 -23.36 -2.05 -19.28
C LEU A 145 -23.20 -3.01 -18.10
N THR A 146 -22.41 -4.05 -18.32
CA THR A 146 -22.08 -5.04 -17.29
C THR A 146 -20.64 -4.82 -16.85
N VAL A 147 -20.44 -4.52 -15.57
CA VAL A 147 -19.10 -4.36 -14.98
C VAL A 147 -18.85 -5.51 -14.03
N LYS A 148 -17.93 -6.41 -14.40
CA LYS A 148 -17.47 -7.48 -13.50
C LYS A 148 -16.26 -7.00 -12.73
N VAL A 149 -16.32 -7.07 -11.41
CA VAL A 149 -15.20 -6.77 -10.52
C VAL A 149 -14.73 -8.08 -9.90
N LYS A 150 -13.48 -8.45 -10.17
CA LYS A 150 -12.82 -9.60 -9.56
C LYS A 150 -11.88 -9.11 -8.47
N ALA A 151 -12.05 -9.62 -7.25
CA ALA A 151 -11.11 -9.39 -6.16
C ALA A 151 -10.01 -10.45 -6.21
N ASP A 152 -8.78 -10.05 -6.55
CA ASP A 152 -7.58 -10.88 -6.53
C ASP A 152 -6.83 -10.65 -5.20
N ILE A 153 -7.55 -10.83 -4.08
CA ILE A 153 -7.03 -10.72 -2.71
C ILE A 153 -7.15 -12.08 -1.99
N PRO A 154 -6.32 -12.36 -0.99
CA PRO A 154 -6.43 -13.60 -0.20
C PRO A 154 -7.83 -13.77 0.42
N GLU A 155 -8.34 -14.99 0.46
CA GLU A 155 -9.71 -15.29 0.96
C GLU A 155 -9.96 -14.88 2.42
N GLN A 156 -8.88 -14.76 3.20
CA GLN A 156 -8.91 -14.35 4.61
C GLN A 156 -9.03 -12.84 4.79
N THR A 157 -8.89 -12.09 3.70
CA THR A 157 -8.94 -10.63 3.69
C THR A 157 -10.23 -10.16 3.04
N TYR A 158 -10.70 -8.99 3.46
CA TYR A 158 -11.85 -8.34 2.86
C TYR A 158 -11.53 -6.87 2.62
N ALA A 159 -12.17 -6.30 1.61
CA ALA A 159 -12.07 -4.88 1.33
C ALA A 159 -13.24 -4.13 1.96
N ALA A 160 -12.93 -3.06 2.66
CA ALA A 160 -13.92 -2.14 3.22
C ALA A 160 -14.09 -0.92 2.30
N THR A 161 -15.29 -0.32 2.32
CA THR A 161 -15.56 0.98 1.66
C THR A 161 -15.22 0.98 0.16
N VAL A 162 -15.59 -0.10 -0.55
CA VAL A 162 -15.42 -0.19 -2.01
C VAL A 162 -16.48 0.67 -2.70
N ALA A 163 -16.04 1.62 -3.52
CA ALA A 163 -16.91 2.45 -4.34
C ALA A 163 -16.55 2.29 -5.82
N LEU A 164 -17.56 2.04 -6.65
CA LEU A 164 -17.42 1.95 -8.10
C LEU A 164 -18.06 3.18 -8.75
N SER A 165 -17.27 3.98 -9.45
CA SER A 165 -17.77 5.13 -10.22
C SER A 165 -17.71 4.81 -11.70
N ILE A 166 -18.84 4.97 -12.39
CA ILE A 166 -18.98 4.70 -13.82
C ILE A 166 -19.39 6.01 -14.51
N PRO A 167 -18.50 6.66 -15.26
CA PRO A 167 -18.87 7.84 -16.04
C PRO A 167 -19.77 7.43 -17.20
N LEU A 168 -20.94 8.06 -17.30
CA LEU A 168 -21.89 7.83 -18.38
C LEU A 168 -21.74 8.89 -19.50
N PRO A 169 -21.94 8.53 -20.78
CA PRO A 169 -22.02 9.51 -21.86
C PRO A 169 -23.11 10.56 -21.60
N LYS A 170 -22.86 11.81 -22.02
CA LYS A 170 -23.78 12.95 -21.80
C LYS A 170 -25.18 12.77 -22.41
N GLY A 171 -25.32 11.90 -23.41
CA GLY A 171 -26.60 11.61 -24.06
C GLY A 171 -27.51 10.65 -23.29
N ILE A 172 -27.04 10.06 -22.19
CA ILE A 172 -27.85 9.17 -21.37
C ILE A 172 -28.83 10.00 -20.53
N VAL A 173 -30.13 9.78 -20.76
CA VAL A 173 -31.22 10.46 -20.05
C VAL A 173 -31.67 9.75 -18.78
N ALA A 174 -31.44 8.44 -18.70
CA ALA A 174 -31.82 7.60 -17.57
C ALA A 174 -30.88 6.41 -17.43
N CYS A 175 -30.60 6.01 -16.19
CA CYS A 175 -29.81 4.83 -15.85
C CYS A 175 -30.50 4.10 -14.69
N SER A 176 -30.47 2.77 -14.73
CA SER A 176 -30.87 1.91 -13.63
C SER A 176 -29.73 0.95 -13.35
N THR A 177 -29.49 0.65 -12.08
CA THR A 177 -28.39 -0.21 -11.63
C THR A 177 -28.96 -1.40 -10.87
N GLU A 178 -28.46 -2.59 -11.17
CA GLU A 178 -28.78 -3.81 -10.45
C GLU A 178 -27.48 -4.49 -10.03
N LEU A 179 -27.36 -4.87 -8.76
CA LEU A 179 -26.22 -5.63 -8.27
C LEU A 179 -26.55 -7.12 -8.41
N LEU A 180 -25.87 -7.79 -9.33
CA LEU A 180 -25.97 -9.23 -9.48
C LEU A 180 -25.29 -9.96 -8.30
N PRO A 181 -25.79 -11.15 -7.91
CA PRO A 181 -25.14 -11.94 -6.86
C PRO A 181 -23.70 -12.29 -7.23
N PRO A 182 -22.80 -12.49 -6.25
CA PRO A 182 -21.44 -12.92 -6.52
C PRO A 182 -21.42 -14.21 -7.34
N VAL A 183 -20.68 -14.21 -8.44
CA VAL A 183 -20.43 -15.42 -9.23
C VAL A 183 -19.33 -16.21 -8.52
N PRO A 184 -19.52 -17.51 -8.23
CA PRO A 184 -18.46 -18.33 -7.65
C PRO A 184 -17.19 -18.29 -8.51
N LEU A 185 -16.02 -18.28 -7.86
CA LEU A 185 -14.75 -18.48 -8.55
C LEU A 185 -14.79 -19.87 -9.23
N GLN A 186 -14.70 -19.90 -10.56
CA GLN A 186 -14.48 -21.13 -11.34
C GLN A 186 -13.00 -21.41 -11.48
#